data_AF-A0A080LRI3-F1
#
_entry.id   AF-A0A080LRI3-F1
#
_cell.length_a   1.000
_cell.length_b   1.000
_cell.length_c   1.000
_cell.angle_alpha   90.00
_cell.angle_beta   90.00
_cell.angle_gamma   90.00
#
_symmetry.space_group_name_H-M   'P 1'
#
loop_
_entity.id
_entity.type
_entity.pdbx_description
1 polymer ?
#
loop_
_entity_poly.entity_id
_entity_poly.type
_entity_poly.pdbx_seq_one_letter_code
_entity_poly.pdbx_strand_id
1 'polypeptide(L)'
;MIRFGKSILASTLFGALMYVSVPAFAGVVFDSQALGEPQCATETCFTEERGSGDNYAAVLSFSSNVSITQFGVFSAVGGDQNIKFVIFDSALGGTGNLLFSQTKFYSNNPTQTFLYTDPFAFTFLAGKTYDVGILGDGIGSTLTGRWIVKNLTDGPITEISQNANISNFSSPVTGGYAGVSPYVQLVYESGSTLVPEPASLILLGIGLAGLGAVRRQQKT
;
A
#
# COMPACT_ATOMS: atom_id res chain seq x y z
N MET A 1 -16.38 52.56 -60.77
CA MET A 1 -16.53 51.10 -60.96
C MET A 1 -15.34 50.41 -60.30
N ILE A 2 -15.38 50.25 -58.97
CA ILE A 2 -15.40 48.98 -58.19
C ILE A 2 -14.25 47.99 -58.51
N ARG A 3 -13.26 47.89 -57.61
CA ARG A 3 -12.95 46.71 -56.74
C ARG A 3 -11.60 46.92 -56.03
N PHE A 4 -11.62 47.20 -54.73
CA PHE A 4 -10.45 46.99 -53.85
C PHE A 4 -10.58 45.63 -53.16
N GLY A 5 -9.54 44.82 -53.31
CA GLY A 5 -9.44 43.46 -52.77
C GLY A 5 -9.31 43.43 -51.26
N LYS A 6 -9.96 42.44 -50.66
CA LYS A 6 -9.95 42.11 -49.24
C LYS A 6 -8.65 41.39 -48.87
N SER A 7 -8.01 41.79 -47.78
CA SER A 7 -7.05 40.97 -47.04
C SER A 7 -7.34 41.09 -45.55
N ILE A 8 -8.10 40.14 -45.02
CA ILE A 8 -8.31 39.96 -43.58
C ILE A 8 -7.30 38.90 -43.13
N LEU A 9 -6.25 39.31 -42.42
CA LEU A 9 -5.41 38.41 -41.63
C LEU A 9 -6.24 37.96 -40.41
N ALA A 10 -6.54 36.67 -40.32
CA ALA A 10 -7.06 36.04 -39.12
C ALA A 10 -5.91 35.27 -38.43
N SER A 11 -5.21 35.93 -37.51
CA SER A 11 -4.36 35.24 -36.53
C SER A 11 -5.27 34.47 -35.58
N THR A 12 -5.36 33.16 -35.76
CA THR A 12 -6.09 32.28 -34.84
C THR A 12 -5.08 31.66 -33.88
N LEU A 13 -5.15 32.12 -32.64
CA LEU A 13 -4.39 31.65 -31.49
C LEU A 13 -4.73 30.18 -31.23
N PHE A 14 -3.79 29.26 -31.46
CA PHE A 14 -3.95 27.85 -31.04
C PHE A 14 -3.70 27.76 -29.53
N GLY A 15 -4.79 27.73 -28.75
CA GLY A 15 -4.74 27.36 -27.34
C GLY A 15 -4.42 25.88 -27.22
N ALA A 16 -3.20 25.55 -26.80
CA ALA A 16 -2.84 24.19 -26.42
C ALA A 16 -3.55 23.82 -25.12
N LEU A 17 -4.59 23.00 -25.21
CA LEU A 17 -5.21 22.36 -24.05
C LEU A 17 -4.27 21.23 -23.60
N MET A 18 -3.35 21.53 -22.67
CA MET A 18 -2.52 20.50 -22.04
C MET A 18 -3.40 19.69 -21.09
N TYR A 19 -3.73 18.46 -21.48
CA TYR A 19 -4.21 17.45 -20.53
C TYR A 19 -3.01 16.85 -19.81
N VAL A 20 -2.84 17.22 -18.55
CA VAL A 20 -1.91 16.56 -17.63
C VAL A 20 -2.67 15.38 -17.01
N SER A 21 -2.34 14.15 -17.42
CA SER A 21 -2.75 12.96 -16.68
C SER A 21 -1.86 12.82 -15.46
N VAL A 22 -2.42 13.01 -14.26
CA VAL A 22 -1.71 12.70 -13.01
C VAL A 22 -1.85 11.20 -12.76
N PRO A 23 -0.76 10.44 -12.51
CA PRO A 23 -0.89 9.05 -12.11
C PRO A 23 -1.69 8.94 -10.81
N ALA A 24 -2.53 7.91 -10.70
CA ALA A 24 -3.15 7.55 -9.43
C ALA A 24 -2.03 7.07 -8.50
N PHE A 25 -1.70 7.85 -7.47
CA PHE A 25 -0.75 7.43 -6.45
C PHE A 25 -1.46 6.45 -5.50
N ALA A 26 -0.84 5.29 -5.28
CA ALA A 26 -1.12 4.51 -4.09
C ALA A 26 -0.85 5.41 -2.87
N GLY A 27 -1.87 5.62 -2.05
CA GLY A 27 -1.79 6.48 -0.87
C GLY A 27 -1.51 5.66 0.37
N VAL A 28 -0.56 6.11 1.18
CA VAL A 28 -0.39 5.60 2.55
C VAL A 28 -1.58 6.09 3.37
N VAL A 29 -2.32 5.15 3.97
CA VAL A 29 -3.50 5.42 4.81
C VAL A 29 -3.11 5.51 6.28
N PHE A 30 -2.07 4.78 6.67
CA PHE A 30 -1.53 4.78 8.03
C PHE A 30 -0.07 4.34 7.97
N ASP A 31 0.80 5.01 8.73
CA ASP A 31 2.22 4.69 8.85
C ASP A 31 2.67 4.88 10.29
N SER A 32 2.75 3.79 11.06
CA SER A 32 3.15 3.90 12.45
C SER A 32 4.64 4.12 12.65
N GLN A 33 5.49 3.86 11.65
CA GLN A 33 6.90 4.25 11.74
C GLN A 33 7.01 5.78 11.69
N ALA A 34 6.34 6.43 10.74
CA ALA A 34 6.37 7.88 10.60
C ALA A 34 5.80 8.61 11.83
N LEU A 35 4.80 8.02 12.48
CA LEU A 35 4.22 8.54 13.72
C LEU A 35 5.11 8.23 14.95
N GLY A 36 5.68 7.03 15.01
CA GLY A 36 6.34 6.50 16.20
C GLY A 36 7.82 6.87 16.32
N GLU A 37 8.58 6.86 15.24
CA GLU A 37 10.03 7.14 15.28
C GLU A 37 10.38 8.50 15.91
N PRO A 38 9.67 9.61 15.58
CA PRO A 38 9.92 10.89 16.24
C PRO A 38 9.69 10.87 17.75
N GLN A 39 8.90 9.91 18.26
CA GLN A 39 8.57 9.78 19.68
C GLN A 39 9.65 9.04 20.48
N CYS A 40 10.60 8.38 19.82
CA CYS A 40 11.64 7.59 20.49
C CYS A 40 12.62 8.41 21.34
N ALA A 41 12.57 9.74 21.27
CA ALA A 41 13.29 10.63 22.18
C ALA A 41 12.66 10.69 23.58
N THR A 42 11.36 10.42 23.70
CA THR A 42 10.59 10.54 24.95
C THR A 42 9.91 9.24 25.37
N GLU A 43 9.84 8.26 24.47
CA GLU A 43 9.18 6.97 24.66
C GLU A 43 10.19 5.83 24.55
N THR A 44 9.81 4.65 25.05
CA THR A 44 10.65 3.46 24.88
C THR A 44 10.48 2.92 23.46
N CYS A 45 11.57 2.97 22.69
CA CYS A 45 11.71 2.29 21.42
C CYS A 45 12.93 1.38 21.44
N PHE A 46 12.83 0.21 20.82
CA PHE A 46 13.97 -0.71 20.73
C PHE A 46 13.83 -1.63 19.53
N THR A 47 14.98 -2.12 19.07
CA THR A 47 15.06 -3.15 18.03
C THR A 47 15.24 -4.51 18.72
N GLU A 48 14.55 -5.51 18.22
CA GLU A 48 14.66 -6.89 18.69
C GLU A 48 14.85 -7.79 17.48
N GLU A 49 15.84 -8.68 17.52
CA GLU A 49 15.94 -9.81 16.62
C GLU A 49 15.23 -11.00 17.26
N ARG A 50 14.36 -11.62 16.49
CA ARG A 50 13.62 -12.80 16.87
C ARG A 50 14.01 -13.99 16.01
N GLY A 51 13.95 -15.16 16.63
CA GLY A 51 14.33 -16.43 16.04
C GLY A 51 13.32 -16.91 15.00
N SER A 52 13.52 -18.13 14.56
CA SER A 52 12.72 -18.72 13.50
C SER A 52 11.33 -19.07 14.04
N GLY A 53 10.27 -18.76 13.28
CA GLY A 53 8.88 -18.96 13.69
C GLY A 53 8.29 -17.82 14.51
N ASP A 54 9.04 -16.74 14.72
CA ASP A 54 8.57 -15.56 15.43
C ASP A 54 7.78 -14.59 14.53
N ASN A 55 7.10 -13.65 15.18
CA ASN A 55 6.17 -12.73 14.56
C ASN A 55 6.41 -11.28 14.97
N TYR A 56 5.88 -10.38 14.14
CA TYR A 56 5.65 -8.98 14.43
C TYR A 56 4.22 -8.65 13.99
N ALA A 57 3.33 -8.42 14.93
CA ALA A 57 1.94 -8.07 14.65
C ALA A 57 1.46 -6.93 15.55
N ALA A 58 0.94 -5.88 14.92
CA ALA A 58 0.34 -4.74 15.59
C ALA A 58 -1.15 -4.98 15.83
N VAL A 59 -1.68 -4.34 16.87
CA VAL A 59 -3.12 -4.34 17.17
C VAL A 59 -3.71 -3.01 16.73
N LEU A 60 -4.59 -3.03 15.73
CA LEU A 60 -5.17 -1.84 15.11
C LEU A 60 -6.67 -1.75 15.41
N SER A 61 -7.13 -0.62 15.94
CA SER A 61 -8.54 -0.29 16.16
C SER A 61 -9.01 0.77 15.18
N PHE A 62 -10.26 0.65 14.71
CA PHE A 62 -10.82 1.47 13.64
C PHE A 62 -12.12 2.16 14.08
N SER A 63 -12.17 3.50 13.98
CA SER A 63 -13.37 4.30 14.28
C SER A 63 -14.28 4.53 13.05
N SER A 64 -13.79 4.22 11.85
CA SER A 64 -14.56 4.24 10.60
C SER A 64 -14.12 3.07 9.70
N ASN A 65 -14.88 2.79 8.64
CA ASN A 65 -14.48 1.77 7.67
C ASN A 65 -13.25 2.25 6.90
N VAL A 66 -12.20 1.43 6.85
CA VAL A 66 -10.96 1.71 6.12
C VAL A 66 -10.71 0.58 5.13
N SER A 67 -10.62 0.91 3.84
CA SER A 67 -10.23 -0.07 2.82
C SER A 67 -8.74 0.07 2.51
N ILE A 68 -8.09 -1.07 2.31
CA ILE A 68 -6.68 -1.17 1.93
C ILE A 68 -6.53 -2.09 0.73
N THR A 69 -5.45 -1.87 -0.01
CA THR A 69 -5.02 -2.78 -1.08
C THR A 69 -3.70 -3.47 -0.78
N GLN A 70 -2.98 -3.02 0.24
CA GLN A 70 -1.73 -3.60 0.67
C GLN A 70 -1.48 -3.23 2.14
N PHE A 71 -0.71 -4.04 2.84
CA PHE A 71 -0.06 -3.60 4.07
C PHE A 71 1.37 -4.09 4.13
N GLY A 72 2.17 -3.43 4.95
CA GLY A 72 3.52 -3.87 5.27
C GLY A 72 3.83 -3.81 6.76
N VAL A 73 4.85 -4.56 7.15
CA VAL A 73 5.39 -4.59 8.52
C VAL A 73 6.87 -4.24 8.46
N PHE A 74 7.31 -3.33 9.32
CA PHE A 74 8.69 -2.84 9.34
C PHE A 74 9.61 -3.88 9.99
N SER A 75 10.38 -4.58 9.16
CA SER A 75 11.25 -5.67 9.62
C SER A 75 12.43 -5.88 8.67
N ALA A 76 13.51 -6.45 9.19
CA ALA A 76 14.59 -7.01 8.40
C ALA A 76 14.49 -8.53 8.38
N VAL A 77 14.96 -9.13 7.30
CA VAL A 77 14.89 -10.57 7.04
C VAL A 77 16.32 -11.12 7.12
N GLY A 78 16.63 -11.87 8.18
CA GLY A 78 17.94 -12.52 8.34
C GLY A 78 17.91 -13.92 7.74
N GLY A 79 18.41 -14.08 6.51
CA GLY A 79 18.34 -15.33 5.75
C GLY A 79 17.11 -15.43 4.85
N ASP A 80 17.27 -16.13 3.72
CA ASP A 80 16.19 -16.37 2.74
C ASP A 80 15.06 -17.19 3.36
N GLN A 81 13.83 -16.66 3.34
CA GLN A 81 12.69 -17.35 3.97
C GLN A 81 11.34 -16.93 3.39
N ASN A 82 10.32 -17.76 3.62
CA ASN A 82 8.94 -17.36 3.40
C ASN A 82 8.41 -16.57 4.59
N ILE A 83 7.72 -15.46 4.31
CA ILE A 83 7.03 -14.65 5.28
C ILE A 83 5.53 -14.77 5.04
N LYS A 84 4.78 -15.04 6.10
CA LYS A 84 3.32 -15.13 6.06
C LYS A 84 2.73 -13.86 6.66
N PHE A 85 2.02 -13.14 5.83
CA PHE A 85 1.22 -11.98 6.20
C PHE A 85 -0.15 -12.46 6.68
N VAL A 86 -0.67 -11.84 7.72
CA VAL A 86 -1.93 -12.24 8.36
C VAL A 86 -2.73 -11.05 8.85
N ILE A 87 -4.05 -11.19 8.81
CA ILE A 87 -5.01 -10.32 9.51
C ILE A 87 -5.96 -11.22 10.30
N PHE A 88 -6.10 -10.95 11.59
CA PHE A 88 -7.10 -11.59 12.47
C PHE A 88 -8.13 -10.58 12.95
N ASP A 89 -9.35 -11.05 13.25
CA ASP A 89 -10.24 -10.33 14.17
C ASP A 89 -9.61 -10.39 15.56
N SER A 90 -9.26 -9.24 16.15
CA SER A 90 -8.52 -9.20 17.41
C SER A 90 -9.43 -9.52 18.58
N ALA A 91 -9.06 -10.52 19.37
CA ALA A 91 -9.81 -10.91 20.56
C ALA A 91 -9.32 -10.22 21.85
N LEU A 92 -8.22 -9.46 21.79
CA LEU A 92 -7.57 -8.79 22.94
C LEU A 92 -7.62 -9.62 24.23
N GLY A 93 -6.68 -10.57 24.37
CA GLY A 93 -6.62 -11.51 25.50
C GLY A 93 -7.16 -12.92 25.17
N GLY A 94 -7.35 -13.25 23.90
CA GLY A 94 -7.73 -14.58 23.44
C GLY A 94 -7.35 -14.85 21.98
N THR A 95 -7.92 -15.93 21.42
CA THR A 95 -7.71 -16.33 20.02
C THR A 95 -8.73 -15.65 19.10
N GLY A 96 -8.20 -14.99 18.08
CA GLY A 96 -8.94 -14.35 17.00
C GLY A 96 -9.17 -15.28 15.81
N ASN A 97 -10.11 -14.91 14.95
CA ASN A 97 -10.35 -15.62 13.68
C ASN A 97 -9.43 -15.08 12.59
N LEU A 98 -8.76 -15.97 11.85
CA LEU A 98 -7.94 -15.58 10.70
C LEU A 98 -8.86 -15.10 9.56
N LEU A 99 -8.68 -13.85 9.12
CA LEU A 99 -9.49 -13.21 8.08
C LEU A 99 -8.75 -13.14 6.74
N PHE A 100 -7.43 -13.01 6.79
CA PHE A 100 -6.57 -12.94 5.61
C PHE A 100 -5.24 -13.63 5.89
N SER A 101 -4.72 -14.35 4.89
CA SER A 101 -3.33 -14.81 4.90
C SER A 101 -2.75 -14.83 3.49
N GLN A 102 -1.48 -14.48 3.39
CA GLN A 102 -0.69 -14.58 2.16
C GLN A 102 0.74 -14.96 2.52
N THR A 103 1.39 -15.77 1.70
CA THR A 103 2.80 -16.14 1.87
C THR A 103 3.61 -15.60 0.71
N LYS A 104 4.75 -14.98 1.03
CA LYS A 104 5.66 -14.39 0.06
C LYS A 104 7.11 -14.67 0.46
N PHE A 105 7.93 -15.00 -0.52
CA PHE A 105 9.36 -15.22 -0.31
C PHE A 105 10.11 -13.90 -0.23
N TYR A 106 11.05 -13.81 0.71
CA TYR A 106 11.98 -12.71 0.85
C TYR A 106 13.42 -13.24 0.93
N SER A 107 14.30 -12.62 0.15
CA SER A 107 15.74 -12.85 0.28
C SER A 107 16.29 -12.16 1.53
N ASN A 108 17.42 -12.67 2.03
CA ASN A 108 18.18 -12.07 3.11
C ASN A 108 18.41 -10.58 2.85
N ASN A 109 17.88 -9.76 3.76
CA ASN A 109 18.08 -8.33 3.78
C ASN A 109 18.13 -7.87 5.25
N PRO A 110 19.32 -7.63 5.81
CA PRO A 110 19.47 -7.22 7.21
C PRO A 110 19.06 -5.75 7.44
N THR A 111 18.66 -5.01 6.40
CA THR A 111 18.17 -3.63 6.53
C THR A 111 16.68 -3.64 6.80
N GLN A 112 16.25 -3.00 7.90
CA GLN A 112 14.83 -2.90 8.22
C GLN A 112 14.12 -2.03 7.18
N THR A 113 13.10 -2.61 6.56
CA THR A 113 12.23 -1.95 5.59
C THR A 113 10.81 -2.45 5.79
N PHE A 114 9.81 -1.82 5.18
CA PHE A 114 8.49 -2.42 5.14
C PHE A 114 8.49 -3.62 4.19
N LEU A 115 8.21 -4.80 4.74
CA LEU A 115 7.90 -6.00 3.97
C LEU A 115 6.41 -5.93 3.63
N TYR A 116 6.03 -5.98 2.36
CA TYR A 116 4.65 -5.80 1.92
C TYR A 116 4.01 -7.09 1.40
N THR A 117 2.69 -7.20 1.58
CA THR A 117 1.86 -8.15 0.84
C THR A 117 1.95 -7.89 -0.67
N ASP A 118 1.57 -8.87 -1.49
CA ASP A 118 1.07 -8.56 -2.84
C ASP A 118 -0.31 -7.86 -2.74
N PRO A 119 -0.75 -7.16 -3.79
CA PRO A 119 -2.03 -6.46 -3.76
C PRO A 119 -3.21 -7.39 -3.45
N PHE A 120 -4.13 -6.91 -2.62
CA PHE A 120 -5.38 -7.58 -2.26
C PHE A 120 -6.48 -6.54 -2.03
N ALA A 121 -7.65 -6.95 -1.56
CA ALA A 121 -8.70 -6.02 -1.14
C ALA A 121 -9.21 -6.43 0.23
N PHE A 122 -9.18 -5.50 1.18
CA PHE A 122 -9.69 -5.73 2.53
C PHE A 122 -10.25 -4.45 3.11
N THR A 123 -11.35 -4.56 3.84
CA THR A 123 -11.98 -3.45 4.54
C THR A 123 -12.01 -3.75 6.02
N PHE A 124 -11.25 -2.97 6.79
CA PHE A 124 -11.39 -2.90 8.23
C PHE A 124 -12.71 -2.21 8.56
N LEU A 125 -13.55 -2.86 9.35
CA LEU A 125 -14.86 -2.34 9.75
C LEU A 125 -14.73 -1.40 10.95
N ALA A 126 -15.57 -0.36 10.98
CA ALA A 126 -15.70 0.54 12.11
C ALA A 126 -16.09 -0.20 13.40
N GLY A 127 -15.53 0.25 14.53
CA GLY A 127 -15.78 -0.32 15.85
C GLY A 127 -15.14 -1.69 16.08
N LYS A 128 -14.19 -2.10 15.22
CA LYS A 128 -13.48 -3.38 15.32
C LYS A 128 -11.98 -3.17 15.53
N THR A 129 -11.36 -4.20 16.09
CA THR A 129 -9.92 -4.28 16.32
C THR A 129 -9.36 -5.49 15.58
N TYR A 130 -8.19 -5.37 15.00
CA TYR A 130 -7.57 -6.40 14.18
C TYR A 130 -6.10 -6.58 14.56
N ASP A 131 -5.62 -7.82 14.52
CA ASP A 131 -4.19 -8.11 14.61
C ASP A 131 -3.63 -8.17 13.19
N VAL A 132 -2.68 -7.30 12.86
CA VAL A 132 -2.09 -7.17 11.51
C VAL A 132 -0.60 -7.39 11.61
N GLY A 133 -0.07 -8.38 10.90
CA GLY A 133 1.32 -8.73 11.10
C GLY A 133 1.92 -9.74 10.12
N ILE A 134 3.13 -10.16 10.46
CA ILE A 134 3.91 -11.18 9.76
C ILE A 134 4.35 -12.29 10.70
N LEU A 135 4.59 -13.47 10.13
CA LEU A 135 5.15 -14.65 10.78
C LEU A 135 6.20 -15.27 9.85
N GLY A 136 7.39 -15.59 10.38
CA GLY A 136 8.44 -16.28 9.62
C GLY A 136 8.23 -17.80 9.53
N ASP A 137 8.64 -18.39 8.41
CA ASP A 137 8.56 -19.84 8.08
C ASP A 137 9.29 -20.73 9.09
N GLY A 138 10.41 -20.24 9.62
CA GLY A 138 10.99 -20.81 10.82
C GLY A 138 12.12 -21.83 10.62
N ILE A 139 12.88 -21.84 9.53
CA ILE A 139 14.08 -22.69 9.44
C ILE A 139 15.33 -21.87 9.11
N GLY A 140 16.20 -21.67 10.12
CA GLY A 140 17.53 -21.10 9.95
C GLY A 140 17.57 -19.61 9.61
N SER A 141 16.51 -18.87 9.95
CA SER A 141 16.36 -17.45 9.62
C SER A 141 15.78 -16.66 10.78
N THR A 142 15.99 -15.34 10.79
CA THR A 142 15.51 -14.41 11.82
C THR A 142 14.64 -13.32 11.20
N LEU A 143 13.81 -12.71 12.05
CA LEU A 143 13.12 -11.46 11.75
C LEU A 143 13.57 -10.42 12.76
N THR A 144 13.91 -9.22 12.29
CA THR A 144 14.36 -8.13 13.17
C THR A 144 13.44 -6.93 12.97
N GLY A 145 12.53 -6.73 13.91
CA GLY A 145 11.60 -5.60 13.91
C GLY A 145 11.95 -4.54 14.93
N ARG A 146 11.17 -3.47 14.91
CA ARG A 146 11.33 -2.34 15.81
C ARG A 146 10.03 -2.11 16.55
N TRP A 147 10.16 -1.84 17.84
CA TRP A 147 9.06 -1.71 18.77
C TRP A 147 8.95 -0.29 19.30
N ILE A 148 7.73 0.10 19.63
CA ILE A 148 7.41 1.28 20.43
C ILE A 148 6.44 0.91 21.54
N VAL A 149 6.53 1.61 22.69
CA VAL A 149 5.59 1.49 23.80
C VAL A 149 4.69 2.74 23.84
N LYS A 150 3.83 2.89 22.84
CA LYS A 150 2.90 4.02 22.72
C LYS A 150 1.75 3.70 21.78
N ASN A 151 0.56 4.21 22.10
CA ASN A 151 -0.55 4.22 21.15
C ASN A 151 -0.27 5.26 20.06
N LEU A 152 -0.38 4.86 18.80
CA LEU A 152 -0.19 5.74 17.66
C LEU A 152 -1.53 5.91 16.96
N THR A 153 -1.95 7.14 16.68
CA THR A 153 -3.26 7.42 16.09
C THR A 153 -3.11 8.41 14.96
N ASP A 154 -3.71 8.08 13.82
CA ASP A 154 -3.85 8.97 12.68
C ASP A 154 -5.20 8.73 12.01
N GLY A 155 -5.96 9.82 11.85
CA GLY A 155 -7.34 9.79 11.37
C GLY A 155 -8.20 8.75 12.14
N PRO A 156 -8.83 7.79 11.43
CA PRO A 156 -9.72 6.83 12.06
C PRO A 156 -9.02 5.61 12.69
N ILE A 157 -7.69 5.52 12.61
CA ILE A 157 -6.91 4.33 12.94
C ILE A 157 -6.09 4.60 14.21
N THR A 158 -6.19 3.69 15.17
CA THR A 158 -5.33 3.67 16.36
C THR A 158 -4.59 2.34 16.42
N GLU A 159 -3.28 2.40 16.32
CA GLU A 159 -2.40 1.32 16.76
C GLU A 159 -2.30 1.36 18.28
N ILE A 160 -2.79 0.31 18.92
CA ILE A 160 -2.72 0.12 20.37
C ILE A 160 -1.31 -0.38 20.69
N SER A 161 -0.71 0.09 21.79
CA SER A 161 0.58 -0.37 22.31
C SER A 161 0.50 -1.81 22.83
N GLN A 162 0.15 -2.73 21.95
CA GLN A 162 0.07 -4.16 22.14
C GLN A 162 0.51 -4.88 20.86
N ASN A 163 1.25 -5.97 21.02
CA ASN A 163 1.58 -6.86 19.92
C ASN A 163 0.86 -8.17 20.11
N ALA A 164 0.23 -8.68 19.06
CA ALA A 164 -0.37 -9.99 19.09
C ALA A 164 0.71 -11.05 18.89
N ASN A 165 0.72 -12.09 19.73
CA ASN A 165 1.58 -13.25 19.53
C ASN A 165 0.90 -14.22 18.57
N ILE A 166 1.51 -14.37 17.39
CA ILE A 166 1.07 -15.26 16.31
C ILE A 166 2.02 -16.46 16.24
N SER A 167 1.47 -17.66 16.11
CA SER A 167 2.27 -18.89 16.00
C SER A 167 1.71 -19.82 14.93
N ASN A 168 2.43 -20.90 14.65
CA ASN A 168 2.10 -21.93 13.66
C ASN A 168 2.01 -21.40 12.22
N PHE A 169 3.14 -21.36 11.50
CA PHE A 169 3.19 -20.86 10.13
C PHE A 169 2.19 -21.56 9.19
N SER A 170 2.05 -22.88 9.29
CA SER A 170 1.14 -23.64 8.43
C SER A 170 -0.34 -23.32 8.66
N SER A 171 -0.71 -23.00 9.90
CA SER A 171 -2.08 -22.67 10.31
C SER A 171 -2.02 -21.60 11.41
N PRO A 172 -1.88 -20.31 11.03
CA PRO A 172 -1.67 -19.24 11.99
C PRO A 172 -2.75 -19.17 13.05
N VAL A 173 -2.33 -19.01 14.30
CA VAL A 173 -3.22 -18.78 15.46
C VAL A 173 -2.69 -17.63 16.30
N THR A 174 -3.61 -16.81 16.81
CA THR A 174 -3.29 -15.79 17.83
C THR A 174 -3.51 -16.35 19.24
N GLY A 175 -2.74 -15.83 20.19
CA GLY A 175 -2.84 -16.23 21.60
C GLY A 175 -2.72 -15.04 22.54
N GLY A 176 -1.51 -14.80 23.03
CA GLY A 176 -1.21 -13.74 24.00
C GLY A 176 -0.87 -12.39 23.37
N TYR A 177 -0.76 -11.37 24.20
CA TYR A 177 -0.39 -10.01 23.81
C TYR A 177 0.69 -9.48 24.76
N ALA A 178 1.61 -8.64 24.28
CA ALA A 178 2.56 -7.91 25.13
C ALA A 178 2.51 -6.41 24.85
N GLY A 179 2.97 -5.59 25.80
CA GLY A 179 2.75 -4.13 25.82
C GLY A 179 3.64 -3.30 24.90
N VAL A 180 4.03 -3.83 23.75
CA VAL A 180 4.84 -3.16 22.72
C VAL A 180 4.12 -3.24 21.39
N SER A 181 4.38 -2.36 20.43
CA SER A 181 3.78 -2.46 19.09
C SER A 181 4.85 -2.38 18.01
N PRO A 182 4.81 -3.24 16.98
CA PRO A 182 5.70 -3.15 15.84
C PRO A 182 5.16 -2.15 14.82
N TYR A 183 6.03 -1.54 14.02
CA TYR A 183 5.54 -0.63 12.99
C TYR A 183 4.90 -1.36 11.81
N VAL A 184 3.76 -0.83 11.37
CA VAL A 184 2.98 -1.27 10.21
C VAL A 184 2.62 -0.09 9.32
N GLN A 185 2.42 -0.37 8.04
CA GLN A 185 1.93 0.61 7.09
C GLN A 185 0.73 0.03 6.33
N LEU A 186 -0.35 0.80 6.25
CA LEU A 186 -1.54 0.46 5.47
C LEU A 186 -1.57 1.33 4.21
N VAL A 187 -1.82 0.71 3.06
CA VAL A 187 -1.80 1.39 1.76
C VAL A 187 -3.14 1.15 1.06
N TYR A 188 -3.67 2.21 0.45
CA TYR A 188 -4.82 2.14 -0.44
C TYR A 188 -4.42 2.68 -1.80
N GLU A 189 -4.40 1.78 -2.78
CA GLU A 189 -4.40 2.15 -4.18
C GLU A 189 -5.84 2.40 -4.58
N SER A 190 -6.17 3.66 -4.86
CA SER A 190 -7.47 3.95 -5.47
C SER A 190 -7.46 3.25 -6.83
N GLY A 191 -8.28 2.19 -6.94
CA GLY A 191 -8.36 1.34 -8.12
C GLY A 191 -8.33 2.18 -9.39
N SER A 192 -7.53 1.74 -10.37
CA SER A 192 -7.28 2.45 -11.63
C SER A 192 -8.50 3.27 -12.02
N THR A 193 -8.42 4.60 -11.87
CA THR A 193 -9.37 5.42 -12.62
C THR A 193 -9.18 4.94 -14.05
N LEU A 194 -10.25 4.41 -14.66
CA LEU A 194 -10.25 4.07 -16.08
C LEU A 194 -9.56 5.22 -16.77
N VAL A 195 -8.33 5.03 -17.24
CA VAL A 195 -7.65 6.04 -18.03
C VAL A 195 -8.63 6.25 -19.16
N PRO A 196 -9.28 7.42 -19.28
CA PRO A 196 -10.10 7.66 -20.44
C PRO A 196 -9.15 7.45 -21.61
N GLU A 197 -9.53 6.63 -22.59
CA GLU A 197 -8.76 6.49 -23.84
C GLU A 197 -9.24 7.48 -24.93
N PRO A 198 -9.57 8.77 -24.69
CA PRO A 198 -9.95 9.63 -25.81
C PRO A 198 -8.72 9.88 -26.70
N ALA A 199 -7.50 9.85 -26.15
CA ALA A 199 -6.30 10.10 -26.94
C ALA A 199 -5.98 8.96 -27.93
N SER A 200 -6.13 7.69 -27.55
CA SER A 200 -5.85 6.55 -28.42
C SER A 200 -6.84 6.48 -29.60
N LEU A 201 -8.12 6.73 -29.34
CA LEU A 201 -9.15 6.78 -30.38
C LEU A 201 -8.99 7.99 -31.30
N ILE A 202 -8.57 9.14 -30.77
CA ILE A 202 -8.27 10.33 -31.57
C ILE A 202 -7.03 10.10 -32.44
N LEU A 203 -5.96 9.51 -31.89
CA LEU A 203 -4.74 9.21 -32.66
C LEU A 203 -5.01 8.17 -33.76
N LEU A 204 -5.80 7.15 -33.45
CA LEU A 204 -6.28 6.17 -34.42
C LEU A 204 -7.15 6.82 -35.50
N GLY A 205 -8.05 7.72 -35.11
CA GLY A 205 -8.90 8.49 -36.03
C GLY A 205 -8.09 9.40 -36.96
N ILE A 206 -7.09 10.12 -36.43
CA ILE A 206 -6.19 10.96 -37.21
C ILE A 206 -5.31 10.10 -38.14
N GLY A 207 -4.81 8.96 -37.65
CA GLY A 207 -4.03 8.02 -38.46
C GLY A 207 -4.82 7.48 -39.66
N LEU A 208 -6.08 7.09 -39.46
CA LEU A 208 -6.96 6.62 -40.52
C LEU A 208 -7.36 7.74 -41.50
N ALA A 209 -7.63 8.95 -41.01
CA ALA A 209 -7.92 10.11 -41.85
C ALA A 209 -6.71 10.50 -42.71
N GLY A 210 -5.51 10.47 -42.13
CA GLY A 210 -4.24 10.72 -42.84
C GLY A 210 -3.97 9.71 -43.95
N LEU A 211 -4.15 8.42 -43.67
CA LEU A 211 -4.02 7.36 -44.68
C LEU A 211 -5.04 7.51 -45.83
N GLY A 212 -6.27 7.94 -45.53
CA GLY A 212 -7.29 8.21 -46.53
C GLY A 212 -6.95 9.40 -47.46
N ALA A 213 -6.35 10.46 -46.90
CA ALA A 213 -5.92 11.63 -47.67
C ALA A 213 -4.75 11.33 -48.61
N VAL A 214 -3.75 10.57 -48.15
CA VAL A 214 -2.60 10.15 -48.98
C VAL A 214 -3.06 9.30 -50.17
N ARG A 215 -4.03 8.40 -49.96
CA ARG A 215 -4.58 7.54 -51.02
C ARG A 215 -5.37 8.29 -52.09
N ARG A 216 -5.94 9.46 -51.76
CA ARG A 216 -6.63 10.32 -52.72
C ARG A 216 -5.67 11.09 -53.63
N GLN A 217 -4.50 11.49 -53.13
CA GLN A 217 -3.51 12.21 -53.93
C GLN A 217 -2.75 11.32 -54.93
N GLN A 218 -2.77 10.00 -54.76
CA GLN A 218 -2.15 9.06 -55.70
C GLN A 218 -3.05 8.73 -56.93
N LYS A 219 -4.29 9.20 -56.96
CA LYS A 219 -5.27 8.96 -58.05
C LYS A 219 -5.52 10.16 -58.96
N THR A 220 -4.78 11.25 -58.76
CA THR A 220 -4.68 12.40 -59.66
C THR A 220 -3.29 12.44 -60.24
#